data_AF-A0A663M2T0-F1
#
_entry.id   AF-A0A663M2T0-F1
#
_cell.length_a   1.000
_cell.length_b   1.000
_cell.length_c   1.000
_cell.angle_alpha   90.00
_cell.angle_beta   90.00
_cell.angle_gamma   90.00
#
_symmetry.space_group_name_H-M   'P 1'
#
loop_
_entity.id
_entity.type
_entity.pdbx_description
1 polymer ?
#
loop_
_entity_poly.entity_id
_entity_poly.type
_entity_poly.pdbx_seq_one_letter_code
_entity_poly.pdbx_strand_id
1 'polypeptide(L)'
;MALTSCLFGSSEAVDSKPNILLFLADDLGIGDIGCYGNNTIRTPNIDRLARGGVKLTQHIAAAPLCTPSRAAFLTGRYPIRSGMASSNGYRALQWNAGSGGLPANETTFARLLQKQGYTTGLIGKWHQGVNCESFNDHCHHPLNHGFDYFYGMPFTLLNNCQENKPPELDVALQDKLWLYSQIIILAVLTLTAGKLIGLISIHWKIIACFTLVGSLFFISWYSSYGFVQYWNCILMRNHDVTEQPMRLERTASLMLKEAVSFIKR
;
A
#
# COMPACT_ATOMS: atom_id res chain seq x y z
N MET A 1 5.77 59.92 31.38
CA MET A 1 6.28 59.53 30.05
C MET A 1 7.52 58.69 30.30
N ALA A 2 7.36 57.37 30.45
CA ALA A 2 8.43 56.43 30.74
C ALA A 2 8.58 55.49 29.53
N LEU A 3 9.77 55.53 28.92
CA LEU A 3 10.21 54.66 27.84
C LEU A 3 10.60 53.31 28.44
N THR A 4 9.89 52.25 28.08
CA THR A 4 10.34 50.87 28.34
C THR A 4 10.84 50.28 27.02
N SER A 5 12.15 50.27 26.86
CA SER A 5 12.85 49.58 25.77
C SER A 5 12.75 48.07 25.99
N CYS A 6 11.93 47.38 25.20
CA CYS A 6 12.00 45.92 25.09
C CYS A 6 13.29 45.55 24.34
N LEU A 7 14.29 45.11 25.10
CA LEU A 7 15.43 44.39 24.55
C LEU A 7 14.91 43.09 23.96
N PHE A 8 14.85 43.01 22.63
CA PHE A 8 14.74 41.74 21.93
C PHE A 8 15.99 40.93 22.25
N GLY A 9 15.84 39.94 23.13
CA GLY A 9 16.84 38.90 23.30
C GLY A 9 17.03 38.22 21.94
N SER A 10 18.22 38.36 21.37
CA SER A 10 18.67 37.53 20.27
C SER A 10 18.66 36.09 20.76
N SER A 11 17.60 35.36 20.42
CA SER A 11 17.70 33.89 20.35
C SER A 11 18.85 33.63 19.39
N GLU A 12 19.97 33.09 19.90
CA GLU A 12 20.89 32.38 19.04
C GLU A 12 20.05 31.43 18.20
N ALA A 13 19.98 31.68 16.90
CA ALA A 13 19.41 30.73 15.97
C ALA A 13 20.34 29.53 16.05
N VAL A 14 19.96 28.53 16.86
CA VAL A 14 20.62 27.24 16.83
C VAL A 14 20.40 26.74 15.40
N ASP A 15 21.44 26.89 14.59
CA ASP A 15 21.61 26.31 13.25
C ASP A 15 21.71 24.77 13.34
N SER A 16 20.95 24.16 14.25
CA SER A 16 20.82 22.73 14.35
C SER A 16 19.67 22.33 13.44
N LYS A 17 20.00 21.84 12.25
CA LYS A 17 19.07 21.02 11.46
C LYS A 17 18.62 19.84 12.34
N PRO A 18 17.38 19.81 12.86
CA PRO A 18 16.97 18.75 13.79
C PRO A 18 16.71 17.46 13.04
N ASN A 19 16.86 16.31 13.69
CA ASN A 19 16.40 15.04 13.15
C ASN A 19 14.86 15.01 13.12
N ILE A 20 14.28 14.67 11.97
CA ILE A 20 12.83 14.60 11.78
C ILE A 20 12.45 13.13 11.69
N LEU A 21 11.64 12.66 12.64
CA LEU A 21 11.11 11.29 12.66
C LEU A 21 9.58 11.32 12.59
N LEU A 22 9.03 10.76 11.52
CA LEU A 22 7.59 10.71 11.27
C LEU A 22 7.07 9.29 11.45
N PHE A 23 6.21 9.09 12.44
CA PHE A 23 5.48 7.84 12.64
C PHE A 23 4.09 7.95 12.02
N LEU A 24 3.76 7.07 11.09
CA LEU A 24 2.44 6.99 10.47
C LEU A 24 1.88 5.58 10.65
N ALA A 25 0.96 5.43 11.59
CA ALA A 25 0.21 4.19 11.78
C ALA A 25 -0.85 4.04 10.66
N ASP A 26 -1.14 2.79 10.29
CA ASP A 26 -2.11 2.44 9.25
C ASP A 26 -3.42 2.01 9.92
N ASP A 27 -4.53 2.67 9.57
CA ASP A 27 -5.88 2.41 10.07
C ASP A 27 -6.05 2.36 11.61
N LEU A 28 -5.21 3.11 12.32
CA LEU A 28 -5.33 3.29 13.77
C LEU A 28 -6.43 4.32 14.09
N GLY A 29 -7.46 3.90 14.83
CA GLY A 29 -8.54 4.77 15.26
C GLY A 29 -8.10 5.76 16.34
N ILE A 30 -8.64 6.97 16.31
CA ILE A 30 -8.37 7.99 17.34
C ILE A 30 -8.74 7.52 18.74
N GLY A 31 -9.76 6.66 18.86
CA GLY A 31 -10.21 6.08 20.13
C GLY A 31 -9.42 4.85 20.60
N ASP A 32 -8.42 4.38 19.86
CA ASP A 32 -7.62 3.20 20.24
C ASP A 32 -6.50 3.52 21.23
N ILE A 33 -6.07 4.78 21.27
CA ILE A 33 -4.88 5.20 22.03
C ILE A 33 -5.24 5.68 23.43
N GLY A 34 -4.43 5.29 24.41
CA GLY A 34 -4.61 5.61 25.83
C GLY A 34 -4.75 7.10 26.09
N CYS A 35 -3.84 7.92 25.54
CA CYS A 35 -3.90 9.38 25.69
C CYS A 35 -5.10 10.07 25.02
N TYR A 36 -5.92 9.33 24.27
CA TYR A 36 -7.19 9.78 23.69
C TYR A 36 -8.43 9.16 24.34
N GLY A 37 -8.25 8.37 25.41
CA GLY A 37 -9.34 7.87 26.26
C GLY A 37 -9.50 6.35 26.31
N ASN A 38 -8.71 5.59 25.55
CA ASN A 38 -8.77 4.14 25.62
C ASN A 38 -8.17 3.62 26.95
N ASN A 39 -8.83 2.69 27.62
CA ASN A 39 -8.34 2.10 28.87
C ASN A 39 -8.08 0.58 28.77
N THR A 40 -8.24 0.01 27.57
CA THR A 40 -8.12 -1.44 27.33
C THR A 40 -6.85 -1.78 26.54
N ILE A 41 -6.50 -0.97 25.54
CA ILE A 41 -5.31 -1.16 24.69
C ILE A 41 -4.07 -0.57 25.39
N ARG A 42 -2.96 -1.31 25.37
CA ARG A 42 -1.69 -0.90 26.00
C ARG A 42 -0.84 -0.08 25.03
N THR A 43 -0.88 1.25 25.14
CA THR A 43 -0.07 2.17 24.31
C THR A 43 0.94 3.03 25.10
N PRO A 44 1.68 2.48 26.08
CA PRO A 44 2.44 3.29 27.04
C PRO A 44 3.53 4.16 26.40
N ASN A 45 4.11 3.73 25.27
CA ASN A 45 5.12 4.51 24.55
C ASN A 45 4.53 5.73 23.84
N ILE A 46 3.36 5.58 23.23
CA ILE A 46 2.64 6.68 22.56
C ILE A 46 2.14 7.66 23.61
N ASP A 47 1.59 7.16 24.72
CA ASP A 47 1.13 7.99 25.83
C ASP A 47 2.28 8.80 26.45
N ARG A 48 3.48 8.19 26.54
CA ARG A 48 4.69 8.88 26.99
C ARG A 48 5.11 10.00 26.03
N LEU A 49 5.01 9.79 24.71
CA LEU A 49 5.28 10.84 23.72
C LEU A 49 4.28 12.01 23.86
N ALA A 50 2.99 11.70 24.03
CA ALA A 50 1.95 12.71 24.20
C ALA A 50 2.14 13.55 25.49
N ARG A 51 2.63 12.95 26.58
CA ARG A 51 2.96 13.68 27.82
C ARG A 51 4.17 14.61 27.68
N GLY A 52 5.12 14.28 26.80
CA GLY A 52 6.35 15.05 26.58
C GLY A 52 6.26 16.07 25.44
N GLY A 53 5.09 16.24 24.82
CA GLY A 53 4.94 17.07 23.63
C GLY A 53 3.51 17.58 23.43
N VAL A 54 3.16 17.85 22.17
CA VAL A 54 1.85 18.36 21.79
C VAL A 54 0.93 17.20 21.40
N LYS A 55 -0.31 17.21 21.92
CA LYS A 55 -1.38 16.30 21.53
C LYS A 55 -2.42 17.05 20.70
N LEU A 56 -2.59 16.67 19.44
CA LEU A 56 -3.59 17.27 18.56
C LEU A 56 -4.97 16.66 18.82
N THR A 57 -5.95 17.46 19.21
CA THR A 57 -7.35 17.01 19.39
C THR A 57 -8.16 17.04 18.09
N GLN A 58 -7.64 17.72 17.06
CA GLN A 58 -8.26 17.83 15.75
C GLN A 58 -7.20 17.73 14.64
N HIS A 59 -6.70 16.51 14.42
CA HIS A 59 -5.80 16.20 13.30
C HIS A 59 -6.60 15.52 12.19
N ILE A 60 -6.78 16.21 11.06
CA ILE A 60 -7.68 15.78 9.98
C ILE A 60 -6.85 15.27 8.81
N ALA A 61 -6.97 13.98 8.50
CA ALA A 61 -6.40 13.41 7.29
C ALA A 61 -7.10 13.99 6.05
N ALA A 62 -6.34 14.30 5.00
CA ALA A 62 -6.87 14.92 3.78
C ALA A 62 -7.80 13.99 2.96
N ALA A 63 -7.81 12.69 3.27
CA ALA A 63 -8.72 11.72 2.68
C ALA A 63 -8.93 10.52 3.61
N PRO A 64 -10.07 9.81 3.49
CA PRO A 64 -10.42 8.65 4.32
C PRO A 64 -9.82 7.33 3.82
N LEU A 65 -8.87 7.37 2.88
CA LEU A 65 -8.28 6.17 2.25
C LEU A 65 -6.76 6.30 2.18
N CYS A 66 -6.08 5.14 2.19
CA CYS A 66 -4.63 5.03 2.27
C CYS A 66 -3.88 5.84 1.19
N THR A 67 -4.06 5.50 -0.09
CA THR A 67 -3.38 6.15 -1.23
C THR A 67 -3.56 7.68 -1.22
N PRO A 68 -4.80 8.24 -1.25
CA PRO A 68 -4.97 9.69 -1.27
C PRO A 68 -4.45 10.36 0.01
N SER A 69 -4.67 9.78 1.19
CA SER A 69 -4.21 10.36 2.46
C SER A 69 -2.69 10.48 2.50
N ARG A 70 -1.98 9.41 2.12
CA ARG A 70 -0.52 9.39 2.04
C ARG A 70 0.00 10.33 0.94
N ALA A 71 -0.71 10.50 -0.17
CA ALA A 71 -0.28 11.38 -1.26
C ALA A 71 -0.32 12.84 -0.81
N ALA A 72 -1.38 13.23 -0.08
CA ALA A 72 -1.49 14.53 0.53
C ALA A 72 -0.48 14.75 1.65
N PHE A 73 -0.21 13.73 2.47
CA PHE A 73 0.81 13.79 3.51
C PHE A 73 2.20 14.07 2.92
N LEU A 74 2.56 13.41 1.82
CA LEU A 74 3.86 13.58 1.17
C LEU A 74 4.01 14.95 0.52
N THR A 75 2.95 15.47 -0.11
CA THR A 75 3.02 16.67 -0.97
C THR A 75 2.49 17.95 -0.31
N GLY A 76 1.77 17.84 0.81
CA GLY A 76 1.03 18.96 1.41
C GLY A 76 -0.13 19.48 0.55
N ARG A 77 -0.54 18.72 -0.48
CA ARG A 77 -1.56 19.12 -1.46
C ARG A 77 -2.76 18.20 -1.39
N TYR A 78 -3.96 18.74 -1.65
CA TYR A 78 -5.15 17.90 -1.76
C TYR A 78 -4.96 16.82 -2.84
N PRO A 79 -5.40 15.56 -2.60
CA PRO A 79 -5.11 14.44 -3.51
C PRO A 79 -5.61 14.64 -4.93
N ILE A 80 -6.70 15.40 -5.11
CA ILE A 80 -7.25 15.74 -6.43
C ILE A 80 -6.27 16.53 -7.30
N ARG A 81 -5.32 17.27 -6.70
CA ARG A 81 -4.35 18.10 -7.43
C ARG A 81 -3.26 17.28 -8.12
N SER A 82 -2.96 16.11 -7.57
CA SER A 82 -1.99 15.15 -8.12
C SER A 82 -2.67 14.00 -8.86
N GLY A 83 -3.99 14.03 -9.03
CA GLY A 83 -4.74 12.90 -9.62
C GLY A 83 -4.75 11.64 -8.73
N MET A 84 -4.27 11.70 -7.49
CA MET A 84 -4.29 10.59 -6.54
C MET A 84 -5.64 10.46 -5.83
N ALA A 85 -6.71 10.65 -6.59
CA ALA A 85 -8.09 10.51 -6.14
C ALA A 85 -8.92 9.93 -7.29
N SER A 86 -9.82 9.01 -6.97
CA SER A 86 -10.75 8.43 -7.95
C SER A 86 -12.20 8.58 -7.48
N SER A 87 -13.08 8.79 -8.45
CA SER A 87 -14.54 8.76 -8.30
C SER A 87 -15.14 7.39 -8.65
N ASN A 88 -14.36 6.49 -9.25
CA ASN A 88 -14.78 5.11 -9.50
C ASN A 88 -14.62 4.25 -8.24
N GLY A 89 -15.02 2.97 -8.29
CA GLY A 89 -14.91 2.04 -7.15
C GLY A 89 -13.47 1.78 -6.67
N TYR A 90 -12.45 2.10 -7.48
CA TYR A 90 -11.03 1.87 -7.21
C TYR A 90 -10.35 3.15 -6.69
N ARG A 91 -10.60 3.46 -5.42
CA ARG A 91 -10.20 4.73 -4.78
C ARG A 91 -8.83 4.71 -4.10
N ALA A 92 -8.19 3.54 -4.06
CA ALA A 92 -6.81 3.33 -3.68
C ALA A 92 -6.19 2.38 -4.72
N LEU A 93 -4.86 2.39 -4.82
CA LEU A 93 -4.18 1.41 -5.66
C LEU A 93 -4.53 0.00 -5.16
N GLN A 94 -4.48 -0.99 -6.05
CA GLN A 94 -4.88 -2.38 -5.73
C GLN A 94 -3.79 -3.40 -6.08
N TRP A 95 -2.79 -3.00 -6.86
CA TRP A 95 -1.80 -3.90 -7.46
C TRP A 95 -0.42 -3.24 -7.49
N ASN A 96 0.63 -4.02 -7.18
CA ASN A 96 2.02 -3.58 -7.36
C ASN A 96 2.36 -3.31 -8.84
N ALA A 97 1.80 -4.11 -9.73
CA ALA A 97 2.03 -4.02 -11.17
C ALA A 97 1.09 -3.02 -11.88
N GLY A 98 0.33 -2.22 -11.12
CA GLY A 98 -0.44 -1.12 -11.70
C GLY A 98 0.46 0.06 -12.09
N SER A 99 0.13 0.73 -13.20
CA SER A 99 0.86 1.91 -13.68
C SER A 99 0.50 3.21 -12.94
N GLY A 100 -0.47 3.16 -12.04
CA GLY A 100 -0.90 4.32 -11.27
C GLY A 100 -0.01 4.56 -10.04
N GLY A 101 0.35 5.82 -9.81
CA GLY A 101 1.13 6.21 -8.64
C GLY A 101 1.31 7.71 -8.53
N LEU A 102 2.04 8.15 -7.48
CA LEU A 102 2.30 9.56 -7.23
C LEU A 102 3.06 10.16 -8.42
N PRO A 103 2.52 11.17 -9.12
CA PRO A 103 3.17 11.69 -10.32
C PRO A 103 4.59 12.19 -10.07
N ALA A 104 5.51 11.92 -11.01
CA ALA A 104 6.92 12.30 -10.89
C ALA A 104 7.16 13.82 -10.77
N ASN A 105 6.20 14.64 -11.21
CA ASN A 105 6.24 16.10 -11.11
C ASN A 105 5.80 16.63 -9.72
N GLU A 106 5.21 15.79 -8.86
CA GLU A 106 4.87 16.18 -7.50
C GLU A 106 6.12 16.21 -6.61
N THR A 107 6.24 17.26 -5.79
CA THR A 107 7.37 17.43 -4.88
C THR A 107 6.96 17.01 -3.48
N THR A 108 7.66 16.02 -2.92
CA THR A 108 7.43 15.55 -1.55
C THR A 108 8.23 16.36 -0.54
N PHE A 109 7.81 16.35 0.73
CA PHE A 109 8.64 16.87 1.82
C PHE A 109 10.00 16.19 1.88
N ALA A 110 10.09 14.90 1.53
CA ALA A 110 11.34 14.15 1.53
C ALA A 110 12.33 14.72 0.50
N ARG A 111 11.89 15.02 -0.73
CA ARG A 111 12.71 15.69 -1.75
C ARG A 111 13.14 17.08 -1.31
N LEU A 112 12.30 17.82 -0.59
CA LEU A 112 12.68 19.12 -0.05
C LEU A 112 13.77 18.98 1.03
N LEU A 113 13.62 18.04 1.95
CA LEU A 113 14.62 17.76 3.00
C LEU A 113 15.95 17.25 2.42
N GLN A 114 15.88 16.34 1.44
CA GLN A 114 17.04 15.83 0.73
C GLN A 114 17.86 16.97 0.10
N LYS A 115 17.20 17.94 -0.56
CA LYS A 115 17.86 19.14 -1.10
C LYS A 115 18.51 20.03 -0.03
N GLN A 116 18.03 19.97 1.21
CA GLN A 116 18.62 20.68 2.36
C GLN A 116 19.75 19.89 3.04
N GLY A 117 20.14 18.74 2.49
CA GLY A 117 21.24 17.92 3.00
C GLY A 117 20.83 16.91 4.08
N TYR A 118 19.55 16.62 4.22
CA TYR A 118 19.09 15.51 5.07
C TYR A 118 19.29 14.16 4.38
N THR A 119 19.73 13.17 5.14
CA THR A 119 19.59 11.76 4.76
C THR A 119 18.14 11.32 5.01
N THR A 120 17.48 10.81 3.98
CA THR A 120 16.05 10.52 3.99
C THR A 120 15.78 9.02 3.85
N GLY A 121 14.89 8.48 4.68
CA GLY A 121 14.58 7.05 4.69
C GLY A 121 13.08 6.80 4.88
N LEU A 122 12.54 5.87 4.08
CA LEU A 122 11.19 5.34 4.23
C LEU A 122 11.28 3.89 4.71
N ILE A 123 10.75 3.61 5.91
CA ILE A 123 10.64 2.25 6.43
C ILE A 123 9.16 1.94 6.64
N GLY A 124 8.64 0.90 5.99
CA GLY A 124 7.25 0.48 6.09
C GLY A 124 6.47 0.59 4.79
N LYS A 125 5.29 1.21 4.84
CA LYS A 125 4.31 1.22 3.74
C LYS A 125 4.43 2.46 2.85
N TRP A 126 4.53 2.24 1.54
CA TRP A 126 4.52 3.31 0.54
C TRP A 126 3.10 3.62 0.02
N HIS A 127 2.50 2.69 -0.71
CA HIS A 127 1.16 2.76 -1.29
C HIS A 127 0.94 3.91 -2.29
N GLN A 128 1.97 4.29 -3.05
CA GLN A 128 1.90 5.32 -4.10
C GLN A 128 2.40 4.85 -5.48
N GLY A 129 2.32 3.55 -5.76
CA GLY A 129 2.77 2.97 -7.02
C GLY A 129 4.26 2.64 -7.01
N VAL A 130 4.70 1.92 -8.05
CA VAL A 130 6.09 1.51 -8.22
C VAL A 130 6.61 1.93 -9.59
N ASN A 131 5.98 1.41 -10.64
CA ASN A 131 6.39 1.58 -12.03
C ASN A 131 5.31 2.31 -12.86
N CYS A 132 5.68 2.83 -14.03
CA CYS A 132 4.79 3.53 -14.95
C CYS A 132 4.56 2.69 -16.21
N GLU A 133 5.55 2.65 -17.10
CA GLU A 133 5.45 2.10 -18.46
C GLU A 133 6.14 0.74 -18.56
N SER A 134 7.20 0.53 -17.78
CA SER A 134 8.02 -0.67 -17.81
C SER A 134 8.26 -1.22 -16.41
N PHE A 135 8.51 -2.52 -16.30
CA PHE A 135 8.66 -3.19 -15.00
C PHE A 135 9.87 -2.72 -14.17
N ASN A 136 10.77 -1.91 -14.75
CA ASN A 136 12.02 -1.47 -14.13
C ASN A 136 12.25 0.05 -14.17
N ASP A 137 11.28 0.87 -14.57
CA ASP A 137 11.44 2.34 -14.57
C ASP A 137 11.36 2.97 -13.17
N HIS A 138 10.68 2.29 -12.23
CA HIS A 138 10.51 2.71 -10.85
C HIS A 138 9.98 4.14 -10.69
N CYS A 139 9.26 4.69 -11.68
CA CYS A 139 8.92 6.11 -11.74
C CYS A 139 8.19 6.65 -10.50
N HIS A 140 7.44 5.78 -9.79
CA HIS A 140 6.63 6.08 -8.61
C HIS A 140 7.27 5.58 -7.30
N HIS A 141 8.42 4.91 -7.40
CA HIS A 141 9.13 4.32 -6.28
C HIS A 141 9.64 5.40 -5.30
N PRO A 142 9.69 5.13 -3.96
CA PRO A 142 10.12 6.12 -2.97
C PRO A 142 11.46 6.82 -3.30
N LEU A 143 12.40 6.09 -3.89
CA LEU A 143 13.71 6.63 -4.28
C LEU A 143 13.59 7.74 -5.33
N ASN A 144 12.61 7.64 -6.22
CA ASN A 144 12.28 8.67 -7.21
C ASN A 144 11.41 9.79 -6.64
N HIS A 145 11.10 9.75 -5.35
CA HIS A 145 10.35 10.78 -4.61
C HIS A 145 11.11 11.33 -3.40
N GLY A 146 12.44 11.28 -3.44
CA GLY A 146 13.31 12.00 -2.50
C GLY A 146 13.60 11.25 -1.20
N PHE A 147 13.49 9.93 -1.20
CA PHE A 147 14.03 9.07 -0.13
C PHE A 147 15.33 8.42 -0.60
N ASP A 148 16.41 8.54 0.16
CA ASP A 148 17.70 7.89 -0.14
C ASP A 148 17.68 6.38 0.16
N TYR A 149 16.79 5.95 1.05
CA TYR A 149 16.66 4.57 1.47
C TYR A 149 15.18 4.15 1.56
N PHE A 150 14.89 2.93 1.09
CA PHE A 150 13.58 2.31 1.29
C PHE A 150 13.74 0.88 1.82
N TYR A 151 12.98 0.55 2.86
CA TYR A 151 12.74 -0.84 3.26
C TYR A 151 11.27 -1.03 3.64
N GLY A 152 10.55 -1.89 2.93
CA GLY A 152 9.20 -2.25 3.31
C GLY A 152 8.32 -2.66 2.15
N MET A 153 7.02 -2.40 2.29
CA MET A 153 6.01 -2.80 1.32
C MET A 153 5.72 -1.64 0.35
N PRO A 154 5.89 -1.83 -0.97
CA PRO A 154 5.56 -0.80 -1.97
C PRO A 154 4.05 -0.49 -2.01
N PHE A 155 3.21 -1.45 -1.63
CA PHE A 155 1.77 -1.38 -1.70
C PHE A 155 1.11 -1.26 -0.32
N THR A 156 0.32 -2.24 0.12
CA THR A 156 -0.33 -2.29 1.43
C THR A 156 -0.41 -3.73 1.91
N LEU A 157 -0.62 -3.89 3.22
CA LEU A 157 -1.07 -5.15 3.77
C LEU A 157 -2.54 -5.34 3.40
N LEU A 158 -2.85 -6.48 2.79
CA LEU A 158 -4.20 -6.95 2.50
C LEU A 158 -4.49 -8.23 3.29
N ASN A 159 -5.76 -8.59 3.44
CA ASN A 159 -6.13 -9.91 3.93
C ASN A 159 -5.54 -11.05 3.09
N ASN A 160 -5.38 -10.86 1.78
CA ASN A 160 -4.71 -11.83 0.90
C ASN A 160 -3.25 -12.14 1.29
N CYS A 161 -2.63 -11.28 2.11
CA CYS A 161 -1.28 -11.50 2.63
C CYS A 161 -1.26 -12.34 3.92
N GLN A 162 -2.43 -12.69 4.46
CA GLN A 162 -2.59 -13.46 5.69
C GLN A 162 -3.20 -14.81 5.38
N GLU A 163 -2.71 -15.85 6.04
CA GLU A 163 -3.35 -17.16 5.99
C GLU A 163 -4.75 -17.09 6.61
N ASN A 164 -5.70 -17.81 6.00
CA ASN A 164 -7.06 -17.99 6.52
C ASN A 164 -7.91 -16.71 6.63
N LYS A 165 -7.56 -15.63 5.93
CA LYS A 165 -8.41 -14.45 5.79
C LYS A 165 -9.12 -14.44 4.43
N PRO A 166 -10.37 -13.93 4.37
CA PRO A 166 -11.08 -13.81 3.11
C PRO A 166 -10.37 -12.82 2.17
N PRO A 167 -10.40 -13.03 0.85
CA PRO A 167 -9.80 -12.09 -0.10
C PRO A 167 -10.46 -10.71 0.01
N GLU A 168 -9.69 -9.66 -0.26
CA GLU A 168 -10.17 -8.26 -0.27
C GLU A 168 -10.24 -7.69 -1.69
N LEU A 169 -9.33 -8.08 -2.57
CA LEU A 169 -9.27 -7.56 -3.93
C LEU A 169 -10.39 -8.13 -4.79
N ASP A 170 -11.16 -7.25 -5.45
CA ASP A 170 -12.09 -7.62 -6.52
C ASP A 170 -13.04 -8.79 -6.17
N VAL A 171 -13.44 -8.94 -4.90
CA VAL A 171 -14.17 -10.12 -4.41
C VAL A 171 -15.41 -10.44 -5.27
N ALA A 172 -16.23 -9.43 -5.55
CA ALA A 172 -17.43 -9.60 -6.36
C ALA A 172 -17.14 -10.02 -7.82
N LEU A 173 -15.98 -9.64 -8.37
CA LEU A 173 -15.56 -10.08 -9.69
C LEU A 173 -15.02 -11.52 -9.63
N GLN A 174 -14.21 -11.85 -8.63
CA GLN A 174 -13.71 -13.20 -8.41
C GLN A 174 -14.86 -14.21 -8.25
N ASP A 175 -15.89 -13.88 -7.47
CA ASP A 175 -17.07 -14.71 -7.28
C ASP A 175 -17.81 -14.99 -8.60
N LYS A 176 -17.95 -13.97 -9.46
CA LYS A 176 -18.55 -14.12 -10.80
C LYS A 176 -17.70 -14.99 -11.70
N LEU A 177 -16.37 -14.78 -11.72
CA LEU A 177 -15.43 -15.56 -12.53
C LEU A 177 -15.42 -17.04 -12.10
N TRP A 178 -15.50 -17.29 -10.80
CA TRP A 178 -15.63 -18.64 -10.24
C TRP A 178 -16.94 -19.30 -10.69
N LEU A 179 -18.08 -18.61 -10.54
CA LEU A 179 -19.38 -19.10 -10.99
C LEU A 179 -19.39 -19.41 -12.50
N TYR A 180 -18.84 -18.52 -13.34
CA TYR A 180 -18.73 -18.76 -14.78
C TYR A 180 -17.86 -19.97 -15.09
N SER A 181 -16.76 -20.17 -14.36
CA SER A 181 -15.91 -21.35 -14.50
C SER A 181 -16.68 -22.63 -14.18
N GLN A 182 -17.47 -22.63 -13.11
CA GLN A 182 -18.32 -23.77 -12.73
C GLN A 182 -19.39 -24.07 -13.79
N ILE A 183 -20.05 -23.04 -14.33
CA ILE A 183 -21.06 -23.19 -15.40
C ILE A 183 -20.43 -23.79 -16.66
N ILE A 184 -19.24 -23.29 -17.07
CA ILE A 184 -18.52 -23.82 -18.23
C ILE A 184 -18.13 -25.29 -18.03
N ILE A 185 -17.59 -25.63 -16.86
CA ILE A 185 -17.24 -27.02 -16.52
C ILE A 185 -18.48 -27.91 -16.57
N LEU A 186 -19.58 -27.51 -15.95
CA LEU A 186 -20.82 -28.28 -15.94
C LEU A 186 -21.38 -28.47 -17.36
N ALA A 187 -21.33 -27.43 -18.19
CA ALA A 187 -21.75 -27.52 -19.60
C ALA A 187 -20.89 -28.54 -20.38
N VAL A 188 -19.55 -28.47 -20.24
CA VAL A 188 -18.63 -29.43 -20.88
C VAL A 188 -18.89 -30.86 -20.41
N LEU A 189 -19.08 -31.07 -19.11
CA LEU A 189 -19.40 -32.39 -18.54
C LEU A 189 -20.74 -32.92 -19.06
N THR A 190 -21.76 -32.06 -19.14
CA THR A 190 -23.09 -32.42 -19.65
C THR A 190 -23.05 -32.80 -21.12
N LEU A 191 -22.33 -32.03 -21.95
CA LEU A 191 -22.13 -32.33 -23.38
C LEU A 191 -21.36 -33.64 -23.56
N THR A 192 -20.35 -33.89 -22.75
CA THR A 192 -19.55 -35.12 -22.78
C THR A 192 -20.39 -36.34 -22.39
N ALA A 193 -21.13 -36.27 -21.28
CA ALA A 193 -22.01 -37.35 -20.84
C ALA A 193 -23.14 -37.61 -21.85
N GLY A 194 -23.79 -36.56 -22.36
CA GLY A 194 -24.84 -36.67 -23.38
C GLY A 194 -24.33 -37.28 -24.68
N LYS A 195 -23.08 -36.99 -25.07
CA LYS A 195 -22.43 -37.64 -26.22
C LYS A 195 -22.13 -39.12 -25.95
N LEU A 196 -21.63 -39.47 -24.77
CA LEU A 196 -21.28 -40.85 -24.40
C LEU A 196 -22.51 -41.76 -24.30
N ILE A 197 -23.65 -41.24 -23.84
CA ILE A 197 -24.92 -41.97 -23.71
C ILE A 197 -25.69 -42.00 -25.04
N GLY A 198 -25.23 -41.27 -26.07
CA GLY A 198 -25.90 -41.19 -27.38
C GLY A 198 -27.13 -40.28 -27.39
N LEU A 199 -27.36 -39.49 -26.34
CA LEU A 199 -28.47 -38.54 -26.23
C LEU A 199 -28.27 -37.31 -27.15
N ILE A 200 -27.01 -36.94 -27.41
CA ILE A 200 -26.65 -35.74 -28.18
C ILE A 200 -25.68 -36.11 -29.31
N SER A 201 -26.04 -35.76 -30.55
CA SER A 201 -25.21 -36.00 -31.74
C SER A 201 -24.30 -34.79 -32.05
N ILE A 202 -23.29 -34.60 -31.20
CA ILE A 202 -22.22 -33.58 -31.41
C ILE A 202 -20.89 -34.24 -31.76
N HIS A 203 -20.03 -33.53 -32.50
CA HIS A 203 -18.69 -34.01 -32.81
C HIS A 203 -17.73 -33.83 -31.61
N TRP A 204 -16.84 -34.80 -31.36
CA TRP A 204 -15.83 -34.71 -30.30
C TRP A 204 -14.93 -33.48 -30.39
N LYS A 205 -14.67 -32.98 -31.61
CA LYS A 205 -13.91 -31.74 -31.84
C LYS A 205 -14.57 -30.51 -31.21
N ILE A 206 -15.90 -30.46 -31.20
CA ILE A 206 -16.65 -29.34 -30.61
C ILE A 206 -16.49 -29.37 -29.08
N ILE A 207 -16.64 -30.55 -28.46
CA ILE A 207 -16.41 -30.73 -27.02
C ILE A 207 -14.98 -30.33 -26.65
N ALA A 208 -13.99 -30.83 -27.39
CA ALA A 208 -12.58 -30.49 -27.17
C ALA A 208 -12.31 -28.98 -27.30
N CYS A 209 -12.96 -28.31 -28.26
CA CYS A 209 -12.87 -26.85 -28.40
C CYS A 209 -13.46 -26.12 -27.18
N PHE A 210 -14.65 -26.52 -26.70
CA PHE A 210 -15.24 -25.91 -25.50
C PHE A 210 -14.41 -26.17 -24.24
N THR A 211 -13.84 -27.37 -24.09
CA THR A 211 -12.89 -27.68 -23.01
C THR A 211 -11.68 -26.76 -23.08
N LEU A 212 -11.05 -26.62 -24.25
CA LEU A 212 -9.88 -25.76 -24.42
C LEU A 212 -10.20 -24.29 -24.08
N VAL A 213 -11.29 -23.75 -24.62
CA VAL A 213 -11.70 -22.36 -24.34
C VAL A 213 -12.03 -22.18 -22.86
N GLY A 214 -12.72 -23.13 -22.24
CA GLY A 214 -13.02 -23.09 -20.80
C GLY A 214 -11.78 -23.17 -19.92
N SER A 215 -10.81 -24.02 -20.28
CA SER A 215 -9.51 -24.11 -19.60
C SER A 215 -8.71 -22.81 -19.75
N LEU A 216 -8.63 -22.25 -20.95
CA LEU A 216 -7.94 -20.98 -21.19
C LEU A 216 -8.61 -19.83 -20.42
N PHE A 217 -9.94 -19.79 -20.38
CA PHE A 217 -10.68 -18.84 -19.57
C PHE A 217 -10.32 -18.97 -18.09
N PHE A 218 -10.41 -20.18 -17.51
CA PHE A 218 -10.09 -20.42 -16.11
C PHE A 218 -8.63 -20.05 -15.80
N ILE A 219 -7.67 -20.53 -16.59
CA ILE A 219 -6.25 -20.26 -16.41
C ILE A 219 -5.97 -18.75 -16.46
N SER A 220 -6.58 -18.05 -17.42
CA SER A 220 -6.36 -16.61 -17.57
C SER A 220 -6.72 -15.85 -16.31
N TRP A 221 -7.94 -16.01 -15.78
CA TRP A 221 -8.34 -15.23 -14.61
C TRP A 221 -7.69 -15.75 -13.31
N TYR A 222 -7.51 -17.07 -13.19
CA TYR A 222 -6.90 -17.69 -12.02
C TYR A 222 -5.42 -17.34 -11.90
N SER A 223 -4.69 -17.15 -13.01
CA SER A 223 -3.29 -16.68 -12.97
C SER A 223 -3.13 -15.30 -12.33
N SER A 224 -4.13 -14.42 -12.49
CA SER A 224 -4.13 -13.08 -11.91
C SER A 224 -4.57 -13.10 -10.44
N TYR A 225 -5.67 -13.78 -10.13
CA TYR A 225 -6.30 -13.72 -8.81
C TYR A 225 -5.88 -14.85 -7.85
N GLY A 226 -5.54 -16.03 -8.37
CA GLY A 226 -5.12 -17.19 -7.57
C GLY A 226 -3.74 -17.02 -6.91
N PHE A 227 -2.93 -16.07 -7.38
CA PHE A 227 -1.57 -15.82 -6.92
C PHE A 227 -1.37 -14.42 -6.34
N VAL A 228 -2.46 -13.73 -5.94
CA VAL A 228 -2.41 -12.37 -5.35
C VAL A 228 -1.37 -12.24 -4.24
N GLN A 229 -1.28 -13.24 -3.35
CA GLN A 229 -0.32 -13.21 -2.26
C GLN A 229 1.13 -13.11 -2.79
N TYR A 230 1.45 -13.85 -3.84
CA TYR A 230 2.77 -13.84 -4.44
C TYR A 230 3.03 -12.50 -5.16
N TRP A 231 2.05 -11.95 -5.88
CA TRP A 231 2.24 -10.73 -6.66
C TRP A 231 2.24 -9.43 -5.83
N ASN A 232 1.37 -9.35 -4.82
CA ASN A 232 1.13 -8.10 -4.09
C ASN A 232 1.79 -8.05 -2.71
N CYS A 233 2.03 -9.18 -2.06
CA CYS A 233 2.58 -9.21 -0.71
C CYS A 233 4.09 -9.41 -0.79
N ILE A 234 4.82 -8.32 -1.01
CA ILE A 234 6.29 -8.33 -1.12
C ILE A 234 6.94 -7.33 -0.16
N LEU A 235 8.17 -7.62 0.23
CA LEU A 235 9.08 -6.65 0.84
C LEU A 235 10.19 -6.29 -0.13
N MET A 236 10.50 -5.01 -0.20
CA MET A 236 11.59 -4.47 -0.99
C MET A 236 12.61 -3.78 -0.11
N ARG A 237 13.87 -3.85 -0.53
CA ARG A 237 14.94 -2.96 -0.09
C ARG A 237 15.42 -2.19 -1.31
N ASN A 238 15.21 -0.89 -1.33
CA ASN A 238 15.40 -0.07 -2.51
C ASN A 238 14.64 -0.70 -3.70
N HIS A 239 15.29 -0.97 -4.83
CA HIS A 239 14.65 -1.58 -6.00
C HIS A 239 14.56 -3.12 -5.94
N ASP A 240 15.21 -3.75 -4.97
CA ASP A 240 15.30 -5.21 -4.91
C ASP A 240 14.19 -5.81 -4.05
N VAL A 241 13.52 -6.84 -4.56
CA VAL A 241 12.59 -7.66 -3.77
C VAL A 241 13.39 -8.55 -2.82
N THR A 242 13.22 -8.33 -1.52
CA THR A 242 13.90 -9.12 -0.48
C THR A 242 13.07 -10.31 0.01
N GLU A 243 11.74 -10.24 -0.11
CA GLU A 243 10.85 -11.31 0.34
C GLU A 243 9.58 -11.37 -0.53
N GLN A 244 9.28 -12.55 -1.06
CA GLN A 244 8.10 -12.83 -1.89
C GLN A 244 7.70 -14.31 -1.77
N PRO A 245 6.52 -14.64 -1.21
CA PRO A 245 5.61 -13.72 -0.51
C PRO A 245 6.19 -13.28 0.84
N MET A 246 5.81 -12.08 1.28
CA MET A 246 6.11 -11.50 2.59
C MET A 246 5.53 -12.36 3.73
N ARG A 247 6.33 -12.66 4.75
CA ARG A 247 5.90 -13.32 6.00
C ARG A 247 5.57 -12.30 7.08
N LEU A 248 4.29 -12.23 7.44
CA LEU A 248 3.77 -11.17 8.31
C LEU A 248 4.38 -11.22 9.72
N GLU A 249 4.67 -12.41 10.25
CA GLU A 249 5.16 -12.61 11.62
C GLU A 249 6.51 -11.93 11.87
N ARG A 250 7.33 -11.80 10.82
CA ARG A 250 8.68 -11.22 10.89
C ARG A 250 8.71 -9.77 10.43
N THR A 251 7.74 -9.35 9.63
CA THR A 251 7.73 -8.06 8.93
C THR A 251 7.92 -6.88 9.88
N ALA A 252 7.15 -6.82 10.97
CA ALA A 252 7.25 -5.73 11.94
C ALA A 252 8.63 -5.66 12.63
N SER A 253 9.20 -6.82 13.00
CA SER A 253 10.53 -6.91 13.62
C SER A 253 11.63 -6.46 12.66
N LEU A 254 11.55 -6.88 11.39
CA LEU A 254 12.49 -6.48 10.34
C LEU A 254 12.42 -4.97 10.08
N MET A 255 11.22 -4.40 9.96
CA MET A 255 11.03 -2.96 9.80
C MET A 255 11.60 -2.19 10.99
N LEU A 256 11.37 -2.64 12.23
CA LEU A 256 11.96 -2.00 13.41
C LEU A 256 13.49 -2.04 13.38
N LYS A 257 14.08 -3.19 13.01
CA LYS A 257 15.54 -3.35 12.90
C LYS A 257 16.11 -2.41 11.83
N GLU A 258 15.44 -2.28 10.69
CA GLU A 258 15.85 -1.40 9.59
C GLU A 258 15.72 0.07 9.97
N ALA A 259 14.65 0.47 10.67
CA ALA A 259 14.49 1.84 11.17
C ALA A 259 15.58 2.21 12.19
N VAL A 260 15.86 1.33 13.16
CA VAL A 260 16.94 1.56 14.15
C VAL A 260 18.32 1.58 13.48
N SER A 261 18.55 0.72 12.49
CA SER A 261 19.78 0.70 11.69
C SER A 261 19.97 2.02 10.92
N PHE A 262 18.91 2.51 10.27
CA PHE A 262 18.94 3.77 9.53
C PHE A 262 19.26 4.97 10.44
N ILE A 263 18.63 5.05 11.62
CA ILE A 263 18.86 6.15 12.59
C ILE A 263 20.30 6.17 13.14
N LYS A 264 20.99 5.01 13.16
CA LYS A 264 22.35 4.89 13.70
C LYS A 264 23.47 5.18 12.69
N ARG A 265 23.17 5.26 11.40
CA ARG A 265 24.14 5.56 10.34
C ARG A 265 24.45 7.05 10.33
#